data_AF-E6WST5-F1
#
_entry.id   AF-E6WST5-F1
#
_cell.length_a   1.000
_cell.length_b   1.000
_cell.length_c   1.000
_cell.angle_alpha   90.00
_cell.angle_beta   90.00
_cell.angle_gamma   90.00
#
_symmetry.space_group_name_H-M   'P 1'
#
loop_
_entity.id
_entity.type
_entity.pdbx_description
1 polymer ?
#
loop_
_entity_poly.entity_id
_entity_poly.type
_entity_poly.pdbx_seq_one_letter_code
_entity_poly.pdbx_strand_id
1 'polypeptide(L)'
;MTMPAANDAALDRLAAALADERRALLDHDVELLMRSTGEKLAALRELEDAVPQGQGERLAELAEANRRNGALLARRRREVNWALRHLGRAESAPAYDAHGQAQQLHARRDLAVA
;
A
#
# COMPACT_ATOMS: atom_id res chain seq x y z
N MET A 1 18.77 -9.60 26.46
CA MET A 1 17.79 -10.68 26.22
C MET A 1 16.39 -10.06 26.10
N THR A 2 16.19 -9.20 25.09
CA THR A 2 15.04 -8.27 24.98
C THR A 2 14.32 -8.32 23.62
N MET A 3 14.73 -9.23 22.73
CA MET A 3 14.27 -9.26 21.33
C MET A 3 12.82 -9.72 21.07
N PRO A 4 12.18 -10.64 21.84
CA PRO A 4 10.84 -11.11 21.47
C PRO A 4 9.76 -10.02 21.64
N ALA A 5 9.85 -9.23 22.72
CA ALA A 5 8.87 -8.18 23.00
C ALA A 5 8.93 -7.01 22.01
N ALA A 6 10.12 -6.69 21.50
CA ALA A 6 10.30 -5.65 20.48
C ALA A 6 9.64 -6.06 19.15
N ASN A 7 9.80 -7.33 18.76
CA ASN A 7 9.18 -7.87 17.56
C ASN A 7 7.66 -7.90 17.68
N ASP A 8 7.11 -8.29 18.84
CA ASP A 8 5.67 -8.27 19.06
C ASP A 8 5.09 -6.85 18.93
N ALA A 9 5.77 -5.84 19.49
CA ALA A 9 5.37 -4.44 19.36
C ALA A 9 5.47 -3.90 17.92
N ALA A 10 6.45 -4.36 17.14
CA ALA A 10 6.56 -4.03 15.72
C ALA A 10 5.45 -4.71 14.90
N LEU A 11 5.09 -5.96 15.21
CA LEU A 11 3.94 -6.65 14.61
C LEU A 11 2.60 -6.00 14.97
N ASP A 12 2.41 -5.56 16.21
CA ASP A 12 1.22 -4.82 16.63
C ASP A 12 1.07 -3.51 15.84
N ARG A 13 2.17 -2.76 15.68
CA ARG A 13 2.16 -1.53 14.86
C ARG A 13 1.88 -1.82 13.40
N LEU A 14 2.44 -2.89 12.84
CA LEU A 14 2.12 -3.31 11.47
C LEU A 14 0.64 -3.67 11.32
N ALA A 15 0.07 -4.37 12.30
CA ALA A 15 -1.35 -4.72 12.31
C ALA A 15 -2.24 -3.47 12.33
N ALA A 16 -1.92 -2.50 13.20
CA ALA A 16 -2.64 -1.23 13.30
C ALA A 16 -2.55 -0.44 11.98
N ALA A 17 -1.34 -0.32 11.40
CA ALA A 17 -1.14 0.37 10.13
C ALA A 17 -1.93 -0.27 8.98
N LEU A 18 -2.00 -1.60 8.90
CA LEU A 18 -2.81 -2.30 7.90
C LEU A 18 -4.33 -2.10 8.11
N ALA A 19 -4.79 -1.99 9.36
CA ALA A 19 -6.18 -1.69 9.66
C ALA A 19 -6.54 -0.25 9.26
N ASP A 20 -5.67 0.71 9.57
CA ASP A 20 -5.83 2.11 9.19
C ASP A 20 -5.74 2.31 7.67
N GLU A 21 -4.84 1.60 6.98
CA GLU A 21 -4.78 1.56 5.51
C GLU A 21 -6.11 1.07 4.94
N ARG A 22 -6.67 -0.02 5.48
CA ARG A 22 -7.97 -0.54 5.03
C ARG A 22 -9.07 0.49 5.22
N ARG A 23 -9.13 1.13 6.39
CA ARG A 23 -10.11 2.17 6.69
C ARG A 23 -9.98 3.34 5.72
N ALA A 24 -8.76 3.83 5.51
CA ALA A 24 -8.47 4.90 4.56
C ALA A 24 -8.96 4.58 3.14
N LEU A 25 -8.77 3.35 2.67
CA LEU A 25 -9.22 2.91 1.34
C LEU A 25 -10.75 2.78 1.20
N LEU A 26 -11.44 2.48 2.30
CA LEU A 26 -12.91 2.42 2.35
C LEU A 26 -13.53 3.81 2.46
N ASP A 27 -12.97 4.64 3.34
CA ASP A 27 -13.47 5.98 3.67
C ASP A 27 -12.94 7.07 2.71
N HIS A 28 -12.06 6.70 1.77
CA HIS A 28 -11.42 7.61 0.82
C HIS A 28 -10.56 8.70 1.48
N ASP A 29 -9.98 8.40 2.63
CA ASP A 29 -9.16 9.31 3.41
C ASP A 29 -7.70 9.24 2.94
N VAL A 30 -7.29 10.21 2.13
CA VAL A 30 -5.93 10.26 1.58
C VAL A 30 -4.89 10.56 2.65
N GLU A 31 -5.21 11.39 3.63
CA GLU A 31 -4.30 11.77 4.72
C GLU A 31 -4.02 10.56 5.62
N LEU A 32 -5.07 9.83 6.00
CA LEU A 32 -4.93 8.59 6.75
C LEU A 32 -4.15 7.54 5.96
N LEU A 33 -4.38 7.43 4.64
CA LEU A 33 -3.65 6.50 3.78
C LEU A 33 -2.16 6.82 3.74
N MET A 34 -1.78 8.09 3.63
CA MET A 34 -0.38 8.51 3.63
C MET A 34 0.29 8.24 4.98
N ARG A 35 -0.38 8.58 6.09
CA ARG A 35 0.13 8.33 7.45
C ARG A 35 0.32 6.84 7.72
N SER A 36 -0.71 6.02 7.46
CA SER A 36 -0.65 4.57 7.70
C SER A 36 0.36 3.88 6.80
N THR A 37 0.60 4.39 5.58
CA THR A 37 1.70 3.91 4.72
C THR A 37 3.07 4.19 5.35
N GLY A 38 3.27 5.38 5.92
CA GLY A 38 4.50 5.72 6.64
C GLY A 38 4.74 4.80 7.85
N GLU A 39 3.70 4.59 8.67
CA GLU A 39 3.75 3.71 9.85
C GLU A 39 4.01 2.24 9.46
N LYS A 40 3.37 1.76 8.40
CA LYS A 40 3.61 0.43 7.82
C LYS A 40 5.06 0.25 7.40
N LEU A 41 5.65 1.22 6.70
CA LEU A 41 7.05 1.16 6.28
C LEU A 41 8.01 1.21 7.47
N ALA A 42 7.71 2.01 8.49
CA ALA A 42 8.51 2.06 9.72
C ALA A 42 8.51 0.70 10.44
N ALA A 43 7.32 0.11 10.65
CA ALA A 43 7.19 -1.20 11.28
C ALA A 43 7.88 -2.32 10.48
N LEU A 44 7.79 -2.29 9.14
CA LEU A 44 8.47 -3.27 8.29
C LEU A 44 10.00 -3.19 8.41
N ARG A 45 10.57 -1.97 8.40
CA ARG A 45 12.02 -1.79 8.57
C ARG A 45 12.52 -2.36 9.89
N GLU A 46 11.79 -2.12 10.98
CA GLU A 46 12.14 -2.68 12.29
C GLU A 46 12.07 -4.22 12.32
N LEU A 47 11.10 -4.81 11.62
CA LEU A 47 10.98 -6.27 11.48
C LEU A 47 12.07 -6.86 10.56
N GLU A 48 12.54 -6.11 9.56
CA GLU A 48 13.66 -6.49 8.69
C GLU A 48 14.99 -6.48 9.45
N ASP A 49 15.22 -5.47 10.29
CA ASP A 49 16.42 -5.35 11.13
C ASP A 49 16.47 -6.46 12.21
N ALA A 50 15.32 -6.98 12.63
CA ALA A 50 15.18 -8.00 13.65
C ALA A 50 14.20 -9.11 13.23
N VAL A 51 14.56 -9.90 12.22
CA VAL A 51 13.71 -10.96 11.65
C VAL A 51 13.08 -11.83 12.74
N PRO A 52 11.74 -11.82 12.91
CA PRO A 52 11.11 -12.53 13.99
C PRO A 52 11.14 -14.05 13.78
N GLN A 53 11.72 -14.75 14.75
CA GLN A 53 11.70 -16.21 14.79
C GLN A 53 10.49 -16.71 15.58
N GLY A 54 9.79 -17.71 15.05
CA GLY A 54 8.62 -18.32 15.71
C GLY A 54 7.28 -17.58 15.56
N GLN A 55 7.24 -16.47 14.80
CA GLN A 55 6.02 -15.66 14.59
C GLN A 55 5.43 -15.84 13.17
N GLY A 56 5.74 -16.96 12.51
CA GLY A 56 5.40 -17.20 11.10
C GLY A 56 3.90 -17.18 10.79
N GLU A 57 3.07 -17.71 11.70
CA GLU A 57 1.60 -17.69 11.57
C GLU A 57 1.07 -16.25 11.57
N ARG A 58 1.51 -15.46 12.54
CA ARG A 58 1.13 -14.04 12.67
C ARG A 58 1.59 -13.21 11.47
N LEU A 59 2.79 -13.46 10.96
CA LEU A 59 3.28 -12.84 9.72
C LEU A 59 2.44 -13.24 8.50
N ALA A 60 2.00 -14.49 8.42
CA ALA A 60 1.14 -14.96 7.33
C ALA A 60 -0.24 -14.29 7.36
N GLU A 61 -0.83 -14.08 8.54
CA GLU A 61 -2.08 -13.33 8.71
C GLU A 61 -1.92 -11.87 8.26
N LEU A 62 -0.84 -11.20 8.66
CA LEU A 62 -0.57 -9.82 8.25
C LEU A 62 -0.29 -9.71 6.74
N ALA A 63 0.40 -10.70 6.16
CA ALA A 63 0.61 -10.76 4.71
C ALA A 63 -0.71 -10.94 3.96
N GLU A 64 -1.63 -11.73 4.48
CA GLU A 64 -2.97 -11.90 3.91
C GLU A 64 -3.80 -10.61 4.03
N ALA A 65 -3.76 -9.94 5.18
CA ALA A 65 -4.39 -8.63 5.35
C ALA A 65 -3.85 -7.60 4.34
N ASN A 66 -2.53 -7.57 4.13
CA ASN A 66 -1.88 -6.72 3.14
C ASN A 66 -2.35 -7.05 1.71
N ARG A 67 -2.42 -8.34 1.32
CA ARG A 67 -2.96 -8.74 0.00
C ARG A 67 -4.39 -8.26 -0.21
N ARG A 68 -5.26 -8.35 0.81
CA ARG A 68 -6.64 -7.85 0.76
C ARG A 68 -6.70 -6.34 0.56
N ASN A 69 -5.83 -5.58 1.24
CA ASN A 69 -5.73 -4.13 1.04
C ASN A 69 -5.20 -3.79 -0.36
N GLY A 70 -4.20 -4.53 -0.86
CA GLY A 70 -3.70 -4.40 -2.22
C GLY A 70 -4.78 -4.62 -3.29
N ALA A 71 -5.67 -5.59 -3.09
CA ALA A 71 -6.82 -5.82 -3.98
C ALA A 71 -7.81 -4.64 -3.97
N LEU A 72 -8.08 -4.03 -2.80
CA LEU A 72 -8.90 -2.82 -2.70
C LEU A 72 -8.24 -1.65 -3.43
N LEU A 73 -6.95 -1.40 -3.21
CA LEU A 73 -6.21 -0.34 -3.87
C LEU A 73 -6.20 -0.53 -5.40
N ALA A 74 -5.98 -1.76 -5.88
CA ALA A 74 -6.02 -2.07 -7.31
C ALA A 74 -7.39 -1.79 -7.92
N ARG A 75 -8.48 -2.10 -7.20
CA ARG A 75 -9.84 -1.75 -7.61
C ARG A 75 -10.04 -0.24 -7.69
N ARG A 76 -9.63 0.50 -6.65
CA ARG A 76 -9.72 1.97 -6.65
C ARG A 76 -8.94 2.61 -7.79
N ARG A 77 -7.72 2.16 -8.04
CA ARG A 77 -6.93 2.61 -9.20
C ARG A 77 -7.65 2.37 -10.52
N ARG A 78 -8.34 1.24 -10.69
CA ARG A 78 -9.16 0.98 -11.88
C ARG A 78 -10.35 1.92 -11.99
N GLU A 79 -11.06 2.19 -10.89
CA GLU A 79 -12.19 3.13 -10.84
C GLU A 79 -11.76 4.56 -11.22
N VAL A 80 -10.67 5.04 -10.62
CA VAL A 80 -10.08 6.36 -10.94
C VAL A 80 -9.63 6.42 -12.40
N ASN A 81 -8.90 5.42 -12.87
CA ASN A 81 -8.46 5.38 -14.28
C ASN A 81 -9.63 5.29 -15.25
N TRP A 82 -10.73 4.62 -14.88
CA TRP A 82 -11.96 4.63 -15.66
C TRP A 82 -12.53 6.05 -15.71
N ALA A 83 -12.71 6.72 -14.58
CA ALA A 83 -13.23 8.09 -14.53
C ALA A 83 -12.38 9.09 -15.32
N LEU A 84 -11.05 9.04 -15.16
CA LEU A 84 -10.11 9.90 -15.89
C LEU A 84 -10.22 9.71 -17.41
N ARG A 85 -10.32 8.47 -17.88
CA ARG A 85 -10.53 8.18 -19.31
C ARG A 85 -11.84 8.75 -19.83
N HIS A 86 -12.90 8.69 -19.04
CA HIS A 86 -14.22 9.23 -19.43
C HIS A 86 -14.25 10.76 -19.43
N LEU A 87 -13.40 11.40 -18.61
CA LEU A 87 -13.21 12.86 -18.59
C LEU A 87 -12.24 13.37 -19.68
N GLY A 88 -11.87 12.54 -20.64
CA GLY A 88 -10.98 12.92 -21.75
C GLY A 88 -9.49 12.88 -21.41
N ARG A 89 -9.09 12.50 -20.19
CA ARG A 89 -7.69 12.22 -19.85
C ARG A 89 -7.34 10.79 -20.24
N ALA A 90 -6.77 10.65 -21.43
CA ALA A 90 -6.06 9.44 -21.80
C ALA A 90 -4.66 9.50 -21.16
N GLU A 91 -4.45 8.91 -19.98
CA GLU A 91 -3.09 8.66 -19.48
C GLU A 91 -2.64 7.23 -19.73
N SER A 92 -1.38 7.16 -20.18
CA SER A 92 -0.62 5.99 -20.58
C SER A 92 -0.57 4.91 -19.49
N ALA A 93 -0.46 3.66 -19.96
CA ALA A 93 -0.42 2.42 -19.17
C ALA A 93 0.44 2.51 -17.90
N PRO A 94 0.13 1.71 -16.85
CA PRO A 94 0.85 1.78 -15.58
C PRO A 94 2.36 1.57 -15.79
N ALA A 95 3.17 2.43 -15.16
CA ALA A 95 4.63 2.37 -15.15
C ALA A 95 5.20 1.10 -14.51
N TYR A 96 4.35 0.26 -13.90
CA TYR A 96 4.73 -0.97 -13.22
C TYR A 96 3.89 -2.13 -13.73
N ASP A 97 4.56 -3.16 -14.23
CA ASP A 97 3.95 -4.44 -14.57
C ASP A 97 3.58 -5.24 -13.31
N ALA A 98 2.96 -6.42 -13.50
CA ALA A 98 2.62 -7.32 -12.39
C ALA A 98 3.85 -7.86 -11.62
N HIS A 99 5.07 -7.55 -12.08
CA HIS A 99 6.35 -7.94 -11.51
C HIS A 99 7.12 -6.76 -10.88
N GLY A 100 6.54 -5.56 -10.86
CA GLY A 100 7.13 -4.39 -10.20
C GLY A 100 8.26 -3.71 -10.99
N GLN A 101 8.37 -3.92 -12.31
CA GLN A 101 9.41 -3.26 -13.12
C GLN A 101 8.96 -1.89 -13.64
N ALA A 102 9.85 -0.89 -13.54
CA ALA A 102 9.60 0.47 -14.03
C ALA A 102 9.81 0.58 -15.55
N GLN A 103 8.73 0.77 -16.31
CA GLN A 103 8.82 1.03 -17.75
C GLN A 103 8.84 2.55 -18.02
N GLN A 104 9.84 3.03 -18.78
CA GLN A 104 9.94 4.46 -19.12
C GLN A 104 8.77 4.92 -20.00
N LEU A 105 8.06 5.96 -19.54
CA LEU A 105 6.85 6.51 -20.16
C LEU A 105 7.15 7.80 -20.93
N HIS A 106 6.63 7.90 -22.15
CA HIS A 106 6.57 9.14 -22.93
C HIS A 106 5.16 9.44 -23.46
N ALA A 107 4.94 10.75 -23.63
CA ALA A 107 3.75 11.50 -24.07
C ALA A 107 2.68 11.79 -22.99
N ARG A 108 2.85 12.95 -22.33
CA ARG A 108 1.76 13.76 -21.75
C ARG A 108 1.06 14.53 -22.88
N ARG A 109 -0.26 14.70 -22.79
CA ARG A 109 -1.00 15.77 -23.46
C ARG A 109 -1.63 16.65 -22.38
N ASP A 110 -1.39 17.96 -22.48
CA ASP A 110 -1.91 18.93 -21.53
C ASP A 110 -3.44 19.03 -21.67
N LEU A 111 -4.12 18.92 -20.54
CA LEU A 111 -5.55 19.19 -20.45
C LEU A 111 -5.72 20.71 -20.43
N ALA A 112 -6.40 21.25 -21.44
CA ALA A 112 -6.89 22.62 -21.40
C ALA A 112 -7.93 22.73 -20.28
N VAL A 113 -7.58 23.45 -19.21
CA VAL A 113 -8.54 23.94 -18.23
C VAL A 113 -9.23 25.14 -18.86
N ALA A 114 -10.53 25.00 -19.13
CA ALA A 114 -11.43 26.10 -19.51
C ALA A 114 -12.50 26.24 -18.43
#